data_AF-A0A6M3LIV7-F1
#
_entry.id   AF-A0A6M3LIV7-F1
#
_cell.length_a   1.000
_cell.length_b   1.000
_cell.length_c   1.000
_cell.angle_alpha   90.00
_cell.angle_beta   90.00
_cell.angle_gamma   90.00
#
_symmetry.space_group_name_H-M   'P 1'
#
loop_
_entity.id
_entity.type
_entity.pdbx_description
1 polymer ?
#
loop_
_entity_poly.entity_id
_entity_poly.type
_entity_poly.pdbx_seq_one_letter_code
_entity_poly.pdbx_strand_id
1 'polypeptide(L)'
;DLIYDDVEVANEFDIKYLFGSKVEKRIIFDIISDSAEDFYGNIYKKIKKGKPFIWVLDTFDAIASEEDRERASDLADGKKAGGTYGTSKPKLASEMFRTIKGDIRRVEGFLLVISQTRDNIGFGSQFKPKTRSGGKALGFYSTHENWLSVVQQEKEKGVGVGAITECKCTKNKLTGKKRNVRIPIYYDYGIDDISANVDFLVEENYWKKQESKKKKSDEEIVEKKRGRKKKVEGGSNIIIAEEFGIEKIRRGLIYDIEERHLDKEVAKIVGEVWKDKEDSLRLNRRPRYE
;
A
#
# COMPACT_ATOMS: atom_id res chain seq x y z
N ASP A 1 -9.29 -17.80 -3.11
CA ASP A 1 -9.99 -16.67 -3.77
C ASP A 1 -9.28 -15.36 -3.47
N LEU A 2 -9.21 -14.44 -4.43
CA LEU A 2 -8.82 -13.04 -4.20
C LEU A 2 -10.03 -12.19 -4.56
N ILE A 3 -10.74 -11.68 -3.56
CA ILE A 3 -11.97 -10.90 -3.70
C ILE A 3 -11.62 -9.42 -3.57
N TYR A 4 -12.11 -8.62 -4.50
CA TYR A 4 -12.12 -7.16 -4.40
C TYR A 4 -13.56 -6.70 -4.26
N ASP A 5 -13.90 -6.24 -3.07
CA ASP A 5 -15.23 -5.80 -2.67
C ASP A 5 -15.27 -4.27 -2.78
N ASP A 6 -15.68 -3.80 -3.97
CA ASP A 6 -15.72 -2.39 -4.38
C ASP A 6 -17.02 -1.71 -3.91
N VAL A 7 -17.09 -1.43 -2.62
CA VAL A 7 -18.20 -0.72 -1.98
C VAL A 7 -18.20 0.77 -2.34
N GLU A 8 -17.05 1.35 -2.68
CA GLU A 8 -17.01 2.72 -3.24
C GLU A 8 -17.59 2.81 -4.65
N VAL A 9 -17.71 1.68 -5.37
CA VAL A 9 -18.18 1.61 -6.76
C VAL A 9 -17.41 2.59 -7.65
N ALA A 10 -16.09 2.61 -7.46
CA ALA A 10 -15.20 3.59 -8.05
C ALA A 10 -13.94 2.97 -8.68
N ASN A 11 -13.82 1.64 -8.66
CA ASN A 11 -12.66 0.99 -9.24
C ASN A 11 -12.78 0.89 -10.76
N GLU A 12 -12.18 1.87 -11.44
CA GLU A 12 -12.07 1.95 -12.90
C GLU A 12 -10.65 1.66 -13.41
N PHE A 13 -9.81 1.01 -12.60
CA PHE A 13 -8.43 0.71 -13.01
C PHE A 13 -8.40 -0.31 -14.15
N ASP A 14 -7.56 -0.06 -15.16
CA ASP A 14 -7.19 -1.10 -16.13
C ASP A 14 -6.22 -2.09 -15.45
N ILE A 15 -6.79 -3.03 -14.70
CA ILE A 15 -6.07 -4.04 -13.92
C ILE A 15 -5.15 -4.87 -14.83
N LYS A 16 -5.58 -5.15 -16.06
CA LYS A 16 -4.80 -5.94 -17.00
C LYS A 16 -3.58 -5.18 -17.48
N TYR A 17 -3.73 -3.89 -17.78
CA TYR A 17 -2.63 -3.03 -18.17
C TYR A 17 -1.64 -2.84 -17.02
N LEU A 18 -2.13 -2.54 -15.81
CA LEU A 18 -1.29 -2.24 -14.65
C LEU A 18 -0.62 -3.48 -14.03
N PHE A 19 -1.34 -4.60 -13.95
CA PHE A 19 -0.89 -5.78 -13.19
C PHE A 19 -0.84 -7.08 -14.02
N GLY A 20 -1.22 -7.02 -15.29
CA GLY A 20 -1.19 -8.15 -16.21
C GLY A 20 -2.42 -9.08 -16.11
N SER A 21 -2.68 -9.79 -17.21
CA SER A 21 -3.83 -10.70 -17.33
C SER A 21 -3.88 -11.84 -16.32
N LYS A 22 -2.72 -12.24 -15.76
CA LYS A 22 -2.68 -13.27 -14.71
C LYS A 22 -3.27 -12.76 -13.39
N VAL A 23 -3.05 -11.50 -13.05
CA VAL A 23 -3.59 -10.89 -11.82
C VAL A 23 -5.06 -10.59 -12.02
N GLU A 24 -5.43 -9.97 -13.14
CA GLU A 24 -6.82 -9.70 -13.54
C GLU A 24 -7.72 -10.94 -13.35
N LYS A 25 -7.32 -12.09 -13.92
CA LYS A 25 -8.09 -13.34 -13.84
C LYS A 25 -8.19 -13.94 -12.43
N ARG A 26 -7.33 -13.53 -11.50
CA ARG A 26 -7.35 -14.01 -10.12
C ARG A 26 -8.27 -13.19 -9.23
N ILE A 27 -8.54 -11.94 -9.60
CA ILE A 27 -9.40 -11.06 -8.82
C ILE A 27 -10.86 -11.36 -9.16
N ILE A 28 -11.68 -11.40 -8.11
CA ILE A 28 -13.11 -11.66 -8.15
C ILE A 28 -13.80 -10.35 -7.76
N PHE A 29 -14.48 -9.73 -8.71
CA PHE A 29 -15.20 -8.44 -8.57
C PHE A 29 -16.72 -8.58 -8.44
N ASP A 30 -17.24 -9.81 -8.50
CA ASP A 30 -18.69 -10.07 -8.54
C ASP A 30 -19.36 -9.95 -7.16
N ILE A 31 -18.60 -9.69 -6.10
CA ILE A 31 -19.12 -9.46 -4.76
C ILE A 31 -18.95 -7.99 -4.40
N ILE A 32 -20.07 -7.31 -4.24
CA ILE A 32 -20.14 -5.95 -3.70
C ILE A 32 -21.00 -6.03 -2.45
N SER A 33 -20.41 -5.72 -1.29
CA SER A 33 -21.09 -5.73 -0.01
C SER A 33 -21.89 -4.44 0.16
N ASP A 34 -23.19 -4.61 0.13
CA ASP A 34 -24.17 -3.55 0.23
C ASP A 34 -24.18 -2.92 1.64
N SER A 35 -24.19 -3.74 2.69
CA SER A 35 -24.13 -3.30 4.09
C SER A 35 -23.03 -3.99 4.90
N ALA A 36 -22.75 -3.44 6.09
CA ALA A 36 -21.79 -4.02 7.02
C ALA A 36 -22.18 -5.45 7.43
N GLU A 37 -23.48 -5.73 7.49
CA GLU A 37 -24.08 -7.04 7.72
C GLU A 37 -23.86 -7.97 6.51
N ASP A 38 -24.04 -7.48 5.28
CA ASP A 38 -23.74 -8.24 4.07
C ASP A 38 -22.26 -8.60 3.96
N PHE A 39 -21.37 -7.63 4.23
CA PHE A 39 -19.93 -7.85 4.32
C PHE A 39 -19.61 -8.95 5.33
N TYR A 40 -20.19 -8.86 6.52
CA TYR A 40 -20.01 -9.89 7.56
C TYR A 40 -20.47 -11.27 7.06
N GLY A 41 -21.67 -11.35 6.50
CA GLY A 41 -22.24 -12.58 5.96
C GLY A 41 -21.38 -13.18 4.84
N ASN A 42 -20.86 -12.35 3.94
CA ASN A 42 -20.03 -12.77 2.82
C ASN A 42 -18.67 -13.32 3.27
N ILE A 43 -18.02 -12.67 4.24
CA ILE A 43 -16.81 -13.21 4.88
C ILE A 43 -17.12 -14.54 5.56
N TYR A 44 -18.22 -14.64 6.29
CA TYR A 44 -18.59 -15.86 6.99
C TYR A 44 -18.92 -17.02 6.04
N LYS A 45 -19.52 -16.74 4.87
CA LYS A 45 -19.70 -17.72 3.78
C LYS A 45 -18.34 -18.24 3.28
N LYS A 46 -17.33 -17.37 3.11
CA LYS A 46 -15.98 -17.80 2.69
C LYS A 46 -15.30 -18.64 3.78
N ILE A 47 -15.42 -18.25 5.04
CA ILE A 47 -14.94 -19.02 6.20
C ILE A 47 -15.56 -20.42 6.21
N LYS A 48 -16.88 -20.54 6.05
CA LYS A 48 -17.59 -21.82 6.05
C LYS A 48 -17.15 -22.77 4.93
N LYS A 49 -16.67 -22.23 3.80
CA LYS A 49 -16.09 -23.05 2.72
C LYS A 49 -14.75 -23.70 3.12
N GLY A 50 -14.11 -23.24 4.19
CA GLY A 50 -12.89 -23.83 4.74
C GLY A 50 -11.66 -23.69 3.86
N LYS A 51 -11.64 -22.72 2.92
CA LYS A 51 -10.52 -22.49 1.99
C LYS A 51 -9.87 -21.13 2.23
N PRO A 52 -8.55 -21.00 1.99
CA PRO A 52 -7.86 -19.72 2.03
C PRO A 52 -8.44 -18.69 1.07
N PHE A 53 -8.53 -17.45 1.54
CA PHE A 53 -8.99 -16.32 0.75
C PHE A 53 -8.24 -15.04 1.10
N ILE A 54 -8.13 -14.15 0.13
CA ILE A 54 -7.80 -12.75 0.33
C ILE A 54 -9.07 -11.95 0.05
N TRP A 55 -9.42 -11.05 0.95
CA TRP A 55 -10.53 -10.12 0.78
C TRP A 55 -10.02 -8.70 0.91
N VAL A 56 -10.22 -7.89 -0.12
CA VAL A 56 -9.97 -6.45 -0.12
C VAL A 56 -11.32 -5.76 -0.02
N LEU A 57 -11.54 -5.03 1.07
CA LEU A 57 -12.73 -4.19 1.24
C LEU A 57 -12.37 -2.74 0.93
N ASP A 58 -12.95 -2.19 -0.13
CA ASP A 58 -12.74 -0.81 -0.57
C ASP A 58 -14.07 -0.06 -0.66
N THR A 59 -14.51 0.67 0.36
CA THR A 59 -13.84 0.98 1.63
C THR A 59 -14.78 0.68 2.79
N PHE A 60 -14.24 0.37 3.98
CA PHE A 60 -15.09 0.16 5.17
C PHE A 60 -15.88 1.41 5.53
N ASP A 61 -15.46 2.58 5.07
CA ASP A 61 -16.11 3.84 5.38
C ASP A 61 -17.38 4.10 4.56
N ALA A 62 -17.47 3.55 3.34
CA ALA A 62 -18.62 3.69 2.46
C ALA A 62 -19.79 2.78 2.85
N ILE A 63 -19.52 1.68 3.54
CA ILE A 63 -20.56 0.70 3.87
C ILE A 63 -21.50 1.20 4.98
N ALA A 64 -22.81 1.20 4.77
CA ALA A 64 -23.79 1.56 5.80
C ALA A 64 -24.18 0.31 6.63
N SER A 65 -24.73 0.47 7.84
CA SER A 65 -25.47 -0.63 8.47
C SER A 65 -26.87 -0.74 7.88
N GLU A 66 -27.53 -1.90 7.99
CA GLU A 66 -28.93 -2.04 7.58
C GLU A 66 -29.85 -1.04 8.30
N GLU A 67 -29.62 -0.77 9.60
CA GLU A 67 -30.33 0.28 10.34
C GLU A 67 -30.19 1.68 9.70
N ASP A 68 -29.01 2.00 9.16
CA ASP A 68 -28.76 3.31 8.53
C ASP A 68 -29.50 3.40 7.18
N ARG A 69 -29.65 2.28 6.47
CA ARG A 69 -30.37 2.18 5.20
C ARG A 69 -31.88 2.24 5.40
N GLU A 70 -32.43 1.52 6.36
CA GLU A 70 -33.84 1.61 6.75
C GLU A 70 -34.20 3.04 7.12
N ARG A 71 -33.34 3.71 7.90
CA ARG A 71 -33.50 5.12 8.24
C ARG A 71 -33.52 6.03 7.00
N ALA A 72 -32.64 5.80 6.03
CA ALA A 72 -32.63 6.55 4.78
C ALA A 72 -33.93 6.34 3.98
N SER A 73 -34.44 5.11 3.96
CA SER A 73 -35.74 4.78 3.36
C SER A 73 -36.88 5.50 4.06
N ASP A 74 -36.93 5.48 5.39
CA ASP A 74 -37.96 6.17 6.16
C ASP A 74 -37.94 7.68 5.92
N LEU A 75 -36.76 8.29 5.80
CA LEU A 75 -36.62 9.70 5.45
C LEU A 75 -37.10 9.98 4.03
N ALA A 76 -36.79 9.11 3.08
CA ALA A 76 -37.27 9.23 1.69
C ALA A 76 -38.80 9.13 1.61
N ASP A 77 -39.41 8.31 2.47
CA ASP A 77 -40.86 8.18 2.64
C ASP A 77 -41.50 9.35 3.42
N GLY A 78 -40.71 10.34 3.89
CA GLY A 78 -41.19 11.45 4.69
C GLY A 78 -41.55 11.09 6.15
N LYS A 79 -41.15 9.90 6.62
CA LYS A 79 -41.35 9.46 8.01
C LYS A 79 -40.26 10.05 8.91
N LYS A 80 -40.56 10.14 10.21
CA LYS A 80 -39.54 10.47 11.21
C LYS A 80 -38.61 9.27 11.38
N ALA A 81 -37.35 9.46 11.01
CA ALA A 81 -36.27 8.52 11.29
C ALA A 81 -36.14 8.22 12.80
N GLY A 82 -36.43 6.98 13.19
CA GLY A 82 -36.02 6.41 14.49
C GLY A 82 -34.55 5.98 14.49
N GLY A 83 -34.00 5.62 15.65
CA GLY A 83 -32.66 5.01 15.77
C GLY A 83 -31.53 5.94 16.24
N THR A 84 -30.43 5.33 16.72
CA THR A 84 -29.29 6.05 17.32
C THR A 84 -28.22 6.31 16.25
N TYR A 85 -28.30 7.49 15.62
CA TYR A 85 -27.41 7.93 14.53
C TYR A 85 -25.93 7.67 14.82
N GLY A 86 -25.27 6.92 13.94
CA GLY A 86 -23.81 6.73 13.94
C GLY A 86 -23.24 5.77 14.99
N THR A 87 -24.07 5.06 15.76
CA THR A 87 -23.59 4.09 16.77
C THR A 87 -23.73 2.62 16.40
N SER A 88 -24.61 2.31 15.44
CA SER A 88 -24.88 0.97 14.92
C SER A 88 -23.62 0.34 14.30
N LYS A 89 -23.04 1.01 13.29
CA LYS A 89 -21.87 0.53 12.53
C LYS A 89 -20.63 0.28 13.41
N PRO A 90 -20.19 1.17 14.32
CA PRO A 90 -19.04 0.89 15.20
C PRO A 90 -19.26 -0.29 16.16
N LYS A 91 -20.49 -0.48 16.65
CA LYS A 91 -20.86 -1.63 17.51
C LYS A 91 -20.80 -2.93 16.71
N LEU A 92 -21.46 -2.95 15.55
CA LEU A 92 -21.45 -4.09 14.62
C LEU A 92 -20.02 -4.46 14.19
N ALA A 93 -19.20 -3.47 13.82
CA ALA A 93 -17.80 -3.69 13.46
C ALA A 93 -17.01 -4.36 14.60
N SER A 94 -17.20 -3.87 15.83
CA SER A 94 -16.54 -4.41 17.01
C SER A 94 -16.95 -5.85 17.29
N GLU A 95 -18.22 -6.18 17.09
CA GLU A 95 -18.76 -7.52 17.23
C GLU A 95 -18.27 -8.46 16.12
N MET A 96 -18.44 -8.06 14.86
CA MET A 96 -18.03 -8.81 13.68
C MET A 96 -16.55 -9.21 13.76
N PHE A 97 -15.64 -8.25 13.87
CA PHE A 97 -14.20 -8.53 13.88
C PHE A 97 -13.77 -9.37 15.09
N ARG A 98 -14.46 -9.22 16.23
CA ARG A 98 -14.23 -10.08 17.41
C ARG A 98 -14.54 -11.54 17.12
N THR A 99 -15.65 -11.78 16.42
CA THR A 99 -16.14 -13.11 16.09
C THR A 99 -15.28 -13.77 15.02
N ILE A 100 -15.05 -13.11 13.89
CA ILE A 100 -14.42 -13.74 12.72
C ILE A 100 -12.90 -13.87 12.81
N LYS A 101 -12.19 -13.10 13.66
CA LYS A 101 -10.71 -13.10 13.66
C LYS A 101 -10.09 -14.49 13.82
N GLY A 102 -10.71 -15.34 14.66
CA GLY A 102 -10.21 -16.68 14.95
C GLY A 102 -10.47 -17.63 13.79
N ASP A 103 -11.64 -17.50 13.19
CA ASP A 103 -12.05 -18.25 12.00
C ASP A 103 -11.21 -17.90 10.78
N ILE A 104 -11.00 -16.60 10.52
CA ILE A 104 -10.11 -16.11 9.46
C ILE A 104 -8.73 -16.76 9.59
N ARG A 105 -8.16 -16.80 10.80
CA ARG A 105 -6.87 -17.47 11.03
C ARG A 105 -6.93 -18.97 10.72
N ARG A 106 -7.98 -19.68 11.13
CA ARG A 106 -8.12 -21.13 10.91
C ARG A 106 -8.18 -21.49 9.43
N VAL A 107 -8.80 -20.66 8.62
CA VAL A 107 -8.92 -20.88 7.17
C VAL A 107 -7.81 -20.22 6.37
N GLU A 108 -6.80 -19.65 7.04
CA GLU A 108 -5.71 -18.88 6.40
C GLU A 108 -6.23 -17.73 5.52
N GLY A 109 -7.32 -17.11 5.96
CA GLY A 109 -7.88 -15.91 5.36
C GLY A 109 -7.03 -14.68 5.64
N PHE A 110 -6.97 -13.78 4.67
CA PHE A 110 -6.34 -12.47 4.78
C PHE A 110 -7.35 -11.39 4.42
N LEU A 111 -7.56 -10.44 5.34
CA LEU A 111 -8.48 -9.33 5.15
C LEU A 111 -7.69 -8.02 5.09
N LEU A 112 -7.79 -7.33 3.96
CA LEU A 112 -7.28 -5.99 3.74
C LEU A 112 -8.46 -5.03 3.72
N VAL A 113 -8.46 -4.05 4.60
CA VAL A 113 -9.52 -3.05 4.71
C VAL A 113 -8.94 -1.70 4.37
N ILE A 114 -9.46 -1.07 3.32
CA ILE A 114 -9.17 0.32 2.98
C ILE A 114 -10.07 1.20 3.85
N SER A 115 -9.51 2.33 4.28
CA SER A 115 -10.21 3.33 5.08
C SER A 115 -9.63 4.70 4.79
N GLN A 116 -10.50 5.69 4.77
CA GLN A 116 -10.18 7.08 4.49
C GLN A 116 -9.60 7.77 5.73
N THR A 117 -8.65 8.67 5.50
CA THR A 117 -8.12 9.53 6.55
C THR A 117 -8.99 10.76 6.73
N ARG A 118 -9.16 11.23 7.97
CA ARG A 118 -9.85 12.47 8.33
C ARG A 118 -8.95 13.29 9.25
N ASP A 119 -9.12 14.61 9.22
CA ASP A 119 -8.43 15.48 10.18
C ASP A 119 -8.93 15.21 11.60
N ASN A 120 -7.98 15.12 12.53
CA ASN A 120 -8.29 14.98 13.94
C ASN A 120 -8.53 16.37 14.53
N ILE A 121 -9.77 16.66 14.93
CA ILE A 121 -10.17 17.96 15.49
C ILE A 121 -10.14 17.93 17.05
N GLY A 122 -9.72 16.82 17.66
CA GLY A 122 -9.72 16.63 19.12
C GLY A 122 -8.43 17.03 19.84
N PHE A 123 -8.43 16.88 21.18
CA PHE A 123 -7.34 17.22 22.12
C PHE A 123 -5.97 16.55 21.84
N GLY A 124 -5.92 15.56 20.94
CA GLY A 124 -4.70 14.88 20.51
C GLY A 124 -4.20 15.25 19.10
N SER A 125 -4.80 16.25 18.46
CA SER A 125 -4.51 16.62 17.06
C SER A 125 -3.05 17.04 16.84
N GLN A 126 -2.41 17.66 17.84
CA GLN A 126 -1.00 18.06 17.78
C GLN A 126 -0.04 16.87 17.66
N PHE A 127 -0.39 15.71 18.24
CA PHE A 127 0.46 14.51 18.20
C PHE A 127 0.01 13.51 17.14
N LYS A 128 -1.29 13.49 16.83
CA LYS A 128 -1.89 12.63 15.82
C LYS A 128 -2.86 13.47 14.96
N PRO A 129 -2.36 14.17 13.94
CA PRO A 129 -3.16 15.11 13.15
C PRO A 129 -4.18 14.42 12.25
N LYS A 130 -3.95 13.14 11.90
CA LYS A 130 -4.86 12.34 11.08
C LYS A 130 -5.47 11.22 11.92
N THR A 131 -6.78 11.06 11.80
CA THR A 131 -7.53 9.89 12.23
C THR A 131 -8.07 9.16 11.00
N ARG A 132 -8.70 8.00 11.20
CA ARG A 132 -9.42 7.28 10.14
C ARG A 132 -10.88 7.10 10.54
N SER A 133 -11.75 6.87 9.56
CA SER A 133 -13.15 6.53 9.78
C SER A 133 -13.31 5.04 10.20
N GLY A 134 -14.54 4.62 10.53
CA GLY A 134 -14.81 3.23 10.95
C GLY A 134 -14.53 2.90 12.43
N GLY A 135 -14.21 3.90 13.26
CA GLY A 135 -14.10 3.76 14.71
C GLY A 135 -12.84 3.01 15.21
N LYS A 136 -12.84 2.69 16.52
CA LYS A 136 -11.69 2.05 17.19
C LYS A 136 -11.52 0.56 16.84
N ALA A 137 -12.58 -0.11 16.38
CA ALA A 137 -12.61 -1.55 16.14
C ALA A 137 -11.56 -2.01 15.12
N LEU A 138 -11.52 -1.37 13.95
CA LEU A 138 -10.56 -1.68 12.88
C LEU A 138 -9.12 -1.69 13.40
N GLY A 139 -8.74 -0.63 14.11
CA GLY A 139 -7.39 -0.50 14.67
C GLY A 139 -7.13 -1.36 15.88
N PHE A 140 -8.15 -1.90 16.56
CA PHE A 140 -7.93 -2.87 17.62
C PHE A 140 -7.64 -4.25 17.03
N TYR A 141 -8.48 -4.70 16.10
CA TYR A 141 -8.42 -6.05 15.51
C TYR A 141 -7.35 -6.22 14.44
N SER A 142 -6.94 -5.15 13.74
CA SER A 142 -5.88 -5.21 12.73
C SER A 142 -4.58 -5.84 13.26
N THR A 143 -3.90 -6.60 12.40
CA THR A 143 -2.54 -7.10 12.68
C THR A 143 -1.50 -6.06 12.29
N HIS A 144 -1.70 -5.42 11.14
CA HIS A 144 -0.89 -4.31 10.65
C HIS A 144 -1.75 -3.07 10.41
N GLU A 145 -1.17 -1.89 10.60
CA GLU A 145 -1.82 -0.61 10.27
C GLU A 145 -0.84 0.28 9.51
N ASN A 146 -1.06 0.38 8.21
CA ASN A 146 -0.24 1.14 7.27
C ASN A 146 -0.95 2.43 6.89
N TRP A 147 -0.25 3.55 7.04
CA TRP A 147 -0.73 4.87 6.62
C TRP A 147 -0.01 5.26 5.34
N LEU A 148 -0.77 5.56 4.29
CA LEU A 148 -0.24 6.01 3.02
C LEU A 148 -0.39 7.53 2.92
N SER A 149 0.67 8.22 2.50
CA SER A 149 0.64 9.65 2.23
C SER A 149 1.58 10.01 1.09
N VAL A 150 1.11 10.85 0.17
CA VAL A 150 1.97 11.42 -0.87
C VAL A 150 2.95 12.40 -0.23
N VAL A 151 4.25 12.17 -0.43
CA VAL A 151 5.32 13.04 0.10
C VAL A 151 5.93 13.94 -0.98
N GLN A 152 5.91 13.49 -2.24
CA GLN A 152 6.44 14.26 -3.36
C GLN A 152 5.64 13.94 -4.63
N GLN A 153 5.34 14.96 -5.43
CA GLN A 153 4.76 14.80 -6.75
C GLN A 153 5.88 14.58 -7.78
N GLU A 154 5.78 13.51 -8.57
CA GLU A 154 6.69 13.27 -9.68
C GLU A 154 6.17 14.01 -10.91
N LYS A 155 7.04 14.82 -11.52
CA LYS A 155 6.68 15.65 -12.67
C LYS A 155 7.64 15.43 -13.81
N GLU A 156 7.09 15.30 -15.01
CA GLU A 156 7.86 15.35 -16.25
C GLU A 156 7.43 16.57 -17.07
N LYS A 157 8.38 17.44 -17.43
CA LYS A 157 8.12 18.68 -18.19
C LYS A 157 7.02 19.56 -17.58
N GLY A 158 6.94 19.59 -16.25
CA GLY A 158 5.94 20.34 -15.50
C GLY A 158 4.60 19.64 -15.30
N VAL A 159 4.37 18.48 -15.93
CA VAL A 159 3.14 17.70 -15.81
C VAL A 159 3.32 16.59 -14.77
N GLY A 160 2.35 16.41 -13.87
CA GLY A 160 2.36 15.32 -12.89
C GLY A 160 2.23 13.96 -13.59
N VAL A 161 3.17 13.07 -13.32
CA VAL A 161 3.20 11.70 -13.89
C VAL A 161 3.06 10.63 -12.82
N GLY A 162 3.11 11.02 -11.54
CA GLY A 162 3.06 10.12 -10.41
C GLY A 162 3.36 10.82 -9.10
N ALA A 163 3.63 10.04 -8.07
CA ALA A 163 4.00 10.54 -6.76
C ALA A 163 4.88 9.54 -6.00
N ILE A 164 5.82 10.05 -5.21
CA ILE A 164 6.45 9.26 -4.14
C ILE A 164 5.47 9.21 -2.97
N THR A 165 5.06 8.00 -2.62
CA THR A 165 4.14 7.72 -1.51
C THR A 165 4.91 7.12 -0.35
N GLU A 166 4.80 7.71 0.83
CA GLU A 166 5.30 7.11 2.06
C GLU A 166 4.24 6.16 2.64
N CYS A 167 4.67 4.93 2.95
CA CYS A 167 3.90 3.95 3.70
C CYS A 167 4.48 3.82 5.11
N LYS A 168 3.72 4.30 6.10
CA LYS A 168 4.09 4.28 7.51
C LYS A 168 3.35 3.19 8.26
N CYS A 169 4.06 2.13 8.64
CA CYS A 169 3.55 1.05 9.47
C CYS A 169 3.54 1.46 10.95
N THR A 170 2.39 1.94 11.41
CA THR A 170 2.19 2.40 12.80
C THR A 170 1.87 1.29 13.78
N LYS A 171 1.42 0.13 13.27
CA LYS A 171 1.09 -1.05 14.06
C LYS A 171 1.59 -2.29 13.33
N ASN A 172 2.32 -3.12 14.06
CA ASN A 172 2.78 -4.43 13.61
C ASN A 172 2.70 -5.39 14.79
N LYS A 173 1.69 -6.28 14.80
CA LYS A 173 1.53 -7.28 15.87
C LYS A 173 2.43 -8.51 15.72
N LEU A 174 3.14 -8.67 14.60
CA LEU A 174 4.04 -9.80 14.39
C LEU A 174 5.41 -9.54 15.02
N THR A 175 6.01 -8.39 14.72
CA THR A 175 7.37 -8.07 15.19
C THR A 175 7.40 -6.91 16.18
N GLY A 176 6.31 -6.14 16.32
CA GLY A 176 6.29 -4.89 17.08
C GLY A 176 7.03 -3.72 16.39
N LYS A 177 7.73 -3.99 15.29
CA LYS A 177 8.60 -3.03 14.60
C LYS A 177 7.77 -2.11 13.71
N LYS A 178 7.81 -0.82 14.00
CA LYS A 178 7.20 0.25 13.19
C LYS A 178 8.24 0.76 12.20
N ARG A 179 7.88 0.81 10.92
CA ARG A 179 8.79 1.13 9.81
C ARG A 179 8.08 2.00 8.81
N ASN A 180 8.85 2.83 8.12
CA ASN A 180 8.39 3.64 7.01
C ASN A 180 9.15 3.21 5.77
N VAL A 181 8.45 3.15 4.64
CA VAL A 181 9.06 2.91 3.33
C VAL A 181 8.49 3.90 2.34
N ARG A 182 9.28 4.27 1.33
CA ARG A 182 8.84 5.15 0.24
C ARG A 182 8.72 4.34 -1.03
N ILE A 183 7.62 4.54 -1.73
CA ILE A 183 7.24 3.78 -2.91
C ILE A 183 6.80 4.79 -3.97
N PRO A 184 7.52 4.92 -5.09
CA PRO A 184 7.04 5.68 -6.23
C PRO A 184 5.85 4.96 -6.88
N ILE A 185 4.79 5.72 -7.15
CA ILE A 185 3.59 5.24 -7.82
C ILE A 185 3.31 6.19 -8.99
N TYR A 186 3.35 5.67 -10.22
CA TYR A 186 3.08 6.44 -11.43
C TYR A 186 1.71 6.11 -11.99
N TYR A 187 1.04 7.09 -12.60
CA TYR A 187 -0.34 6.93 -13.07
C TYR A 187 -0.47 5.84 -14.15
N ASP A 188 0.50 5.77 -15.06
CA ASP A 188 0.47 4.84 -16.21
C ASP A 188 1.29 3.56 -15.98
N TYR A 189 1.83 3.35 -14.78
CA TYR A 189 2.68 2.19 -14.48
C TYR A 189 2.27 1.48 -13.18
N GLY A 190 1.71 2.21 -12.22
CA GLY A 190 1.47 1.71 -10.88
C GLY A 190 2.73 1.79 -10.02
N ILE A 191 2.95 0.76 -9.21
CA ILE A 191 4.04 0.70 -8.23
C ILE A 191 5.38 0.44 -8.93
N ASP A 192 6.35 1.35 -8.75
CA ASP A 192 7.70 1.17 -9.26
C ASP A 192 8.65 0.58 -8.21
N ASP A 193 8.61 -0.75 -8.12
CA ASP A 193 9.43 -1.55 -7.20
C ASP A 193 10.93 -1.42 -7.49
N ILE A 194 11.33 -1.33 -8.76
CA ILE A 194 12.75 -1.24 -9.15
C ILE A 194 13.32 0.08 -8.66
N SER A 195 12.63 1.18 -8.93
CA SER A 195 12.99 2.50 -8.39
C SER A 195 13.07 2.48 -6.87
N ALA A 196 12.06 1.94 -6.19
CA ALA A 196 12.03 1.89 -4.72
C ALA A 196 13.23 1.13 -4.15
N ASN A 197 13.57 -0.02 -4.75
CA ASN A 197 14.71 -0.83 -4.35
C ASN A 197 16.05 -0.13 -4.59
N VAL A 198 16.22 0.50 -5.76
CA VAL A 198 17.43 1.29 -6.09
C VAL A 198 17.60 2.43 -5.08
N ASP A 199 16.52 3.17 -4.82
CA ASP A 199 16.56 4.29 -3.89
C ASP A 199 16.88 3.83 -2.46
N PHE A 200 16.31 2.70 -2.01
CA PHE A 200 16.63 2.12 -0.71
C PHE A 200 18.11 1.75 -0.58
N LEU A 201 18.69 1.03 -1.55
CA LEU A 201 20.11 0.62 -1.49
C LEU A 201 21.05 1.82 -1.45
N VAL A 202 20.67 2.91 -2.13
CA VAL A 202 21.40 4.16 -2.11
C VAL A 202 21.24 4.90 -0.77
N GLU A 203 20.03 4.95 -0.22
CA GLU A 203 19.75 5.56 1.09
C GLU A 203 20.51 4.85 2.22
N GLU A 204 20.64 3.52 2.16
CA GLU A 204 21.43 2.73 3.10
C GLU A 204 22.95 2.82 2.86
N ASN A 205 23.40 3.62 1.89
CA ASN A 205 24.79 3.71 1.45
C ASN A 205 25.39 2.36 1.04
N TYR A 206 24.57 1.38 0.65
CA TYR A 206 25.04 0.12 0.08
C TYR A 206 25.57 0.38 -1.33
N TRP A 207 24.74 1.01 -2.17
CA TRP A 207 25.19 1.56 -3.44
C TRP A 207 25.68 3.00 -3.29
N LYS A 208 26.89 3.27 -3.79
CA LYS A 208 27.55 4.57 -3.59
C LYS A 208 27.06 5.58 -4.61
N LYS A 209 26.75 6.79 -4.13
CA LYS A 209 26.56 7.98 -4.97
C LYS A 209 27.88 8.71 -5.13
N GLN A 210 28.32 8.91 -6.36
CA GLN A 210 29.45 9.76 -6.69
C GLN A 210 28.98 11.00 -7.44
N GLU A 211 29.53 12.16 -7.08
CA GLU A 211 29.33 13.37 -7.86
C GLU A 211 29.93 13.18 -9.25
N SER A 212 29.14 13.42 -10.29
CA SER A 212 29.64 13.37 -11.66
C SER A 212 30.69 14.46 -11.85
N LYS A 213 31.96 14.08 -11.98
CA LYS A 213 33.08 15.00 -12.25
C LYS A 213 33.02 15.64 -13.65
N LYS A 214 32.05 15.28 -14.50
CA LYS A 214 31.91 15.80 -15.87
C LYS A 214 30.76 16.80 -15.97
N LYS A 215 31.09 18.10 -16.05
CA LYS A 215 30.32 19.02 -16.91
C LYS A 215 30.66 18.64 -18.36
N LYS A 216 29.66 18.13 -19.10
CA LYS A 216 29.62 17.83 -20.55
C LYS A 216 30.38 16.61 -21.07
N SER A 217 29.62 15.66 -21.61
CA SER A 217 29.62 15.32 -23.05
C SER A 217 28.30 14.63 -23.33
N ASP A 218 27.59 15.08 -24.37
CA ASP A 218 26.35 14.50 -24.86
C ASP A 218 26.63 13.11 -25.46
N GLU A 219 26.90 12.11 -24.63
CA GLU A 219 26.94 10.71 -25.08
C GLU A 219 25.56 10.08 -24.93
N GLU A 220 24.99 9.89 -26.11
CA GLU A 220 23.68 9.38 -26.46
C GLU A 220 23.29 8.09 -25.73
N ILE A 221 22.31 8.19 -24.82
CA ILE A 221 21.41 7.07 -24.58
C ILE A 221 20.40 7.08 -25.73
N VAL A 222 20.66 6.25 -26.75
CA VAL A 222 19.74 6.04 -27.88
C VAL A 222 18.55 5.20 -27.41
N GLU A 223 17.45 5.88 -27.11
CA GLU A 223 16.13 5.29 -26.93
C GLU A 223 15.65 4.70 -28.27
N LYS A 224 15.73 3.37 -28.43
CA LYS A 224 15.28 2.66 -29.65
C LYS A 224 13.83 2.17 -29.57
N LYS A 225 12.96 2.88 -28.87
CA LYS A 225 11.51 2.82 -29.07
C LYS A 225 10.94 4.23 -29.07
N ARG A 226 10.58 4.71 -30.27
CA ARG A 226 10.00 6.03 -30.60
C ARG A 226 10.98 7.20 -30.46
N GLY A 227 11.74 7.44 -31.53
CA GLY A 227 12.78 8.47 -31.61
C GLY A 227 12.37 9.83 -31.03
N ARG A 228 13.00 10.21 -29.92
CA ARG A 228 13.11 11.59 -29.45
C ARG A 228 14.27 11.72 -28.47
N LYS A 229 15.19 12.65 -28.74
CA LYS A 229 16.28 13.02 -27.84
C LYS A 229 15.70 13.66 -26.57
N LYS A 230 16.08 13.16 -25.38
CA LYS A 230 15.62 13.67 -24.08
C LYS A 230 16.83 14.25 -23.33
N LYS A 231 16.84 15.58 -23.16
CA LYS A 231 17.85 16.32 -22.39
C LYS A 231 17.45 16.26 -20.91
N VAL A 232 18.33 15.80 -20.03
CA VAL A 232 18.09 15.74 -18.59
C VAL A 232 18.93 16.84 -17.94
N GLU A 233 18.28 17.86 -17.39
CA GLU A 233 18.92 18.92 -16.60
C GLU A 233 18.83 18.58 -15.11
N GLY A 234 19.99 18.52 -14.46
CA GLY A 234 20.15 18.25 -13.03
C GLY A 234 21.46 17.51 -12.84
N GLY A 235 22.38 18.03 -12.03
CA GLY A 235 23.67 17.39 -11.72
C GLY A 235 23.42 15.97 -11.24
N SER A 236 23.61 15.01 -12.13
CA SER A 236 23.15 13.64 -11.92
C SER A 236 24.26 12.86 -11.25
N ASN A 237 24.12 12.64 -9.94
CA ASN A 237 24.99 11.73 -9.20
C ASN A 237 24.94 10.35 -9.85
N ILE A 238 26.12 9.78 -10.06
CA ILE A 238 26.30 8.44 -10.57
C ILE A 238 26.10 7.47 -9.40
N ILE A 239 25.34 6.41 -9.63
CA ILE A 239 25.14 5.32 -8.68
C ILE A 239 26.01 4.16 -9.15
N ILE A 240 26.81 3.63 -8.22
CA ILE A 240 27.66 2.47 -8.45
C ILE A 240 26.99 1.25 -7.80
N ALA A 241 26.56 0.32 -8.66
CA ALA A 241 26.09 -1.00 -8.29
C ALA A 241 27.18 -2.02 -8.65
N GLU A 242 28.10 -2.26 -7.72
CA GLU A 242 29.32 -3.05 -7.94
C GLU A 242 29.02 -4.50 -8.32
N GLU A 243 27.97 -5.08 -7.74
CA GLU A 243 27.55 -6.47 -7.96
C GLU A 243 27.16 -6.74 -9.42
N PHE A 244 26.72 -5.69 -10.12
CA PHE A 244 26.30 -5.76 -11.52
C PHE A 244 27.28 -5.10 -12.48
N GLY A 245 28.36 -4.50 -11.95
CA GLY A 245 29.30 -3.70 -12.74
C GLY A 245 28.62 -2.54 -13.46
N ILE A 246 27.60 -1.93 -12.85
CA ILE A 246 26.85 -0.81 -13.44
C ILE A 246 27.20 0.47 -12.69
N GLU A 247 27.67 1.45 -13.45
CA GLU A 247 27.96 2.80 -12.97
C GLU A 247 27.22 3.80 -13.85
N LYS A 248 26.01 4.20 -13.43
CA LYS A 248 25.13 5.06 -14.22
C LYS A 248 24.33 6.00 -13.31
N ILE A 249 23.80 7.06 -13.91
CA ILE A 249 22.77 7.87 -13.27
C ILE A 249 21.53 6.99 -13.00
N ARG A 250 20.74 7.34 -11.97
CA ARG A 250 19.55 6.56 -11.53
C ARG A 250 18.70 6.01 -12.67
N ARG A 251 18.33 6.86 -13.64
CA ARG A 251 17.50 6.43 -14.79
C ARG A 251 18.19 5.40 -15.69
N GLY A 252 19.48 5.57 -15.94
CA GLY A 252 20.27 4.62 -16.74
C GLY A 252 20.50 3.30 -16.01
N LEU A 253 20.66 3.35 -14.68
CA LEU A 253 20.76 2.15 -13.85
C LEU A 253 19.45 1.34 -13.86
N ILE A 254 18.30 2.01 -13.70
CA ILE A 254 16.99 1.34 -13.78
C ILE A 254 16.80 0.66 -15.14
N TYR A 255 17.12 1.36 -16.23
CA TYR A 255 17.03 0.79 -17.57
C TYR A 255 17.91 -0.47 -17.73
N ASP A 256 19.15 -0.44 -17.24
CA ASP A 256 20.04 -1.61 -17.32
C ASP A 256 19.54 -2.77 -16.46
N ILE A 257 18.93 -2.51 -15.30
CA ILE A 257 18.29 -3.54 -14.45
C ILE A 257 17.14 -4.20 -15.20
N GLU A 258 16.29 -3.42 -15.86
CA GLU A 258 15.17 -3.92 -16.66
C GLU A 258 15.64 -4.73 -17.88
N GLU A 259 16.58 -4.19 -18.66
CA GLU A 259 17.09 -4.82 -19.88
C GLU A 259 17.81 -6.15 -19.58
N ARG A 260 18.50 -6.22 -18.45
CA ARG A 260 19.21 -7.43 -18.01
C ARG A 260 18.37 -8.35 -17.13
N HIS A 261 17.10 -8.01 -16.86
CA HIS A 261 16.19 -8.76 -16.00
C HIS A 261 16.74 -9.04 -14.60
N LEU A 262 17.36 -8.02 -13.97
CA LEU A 262 18.00 -8.11 -12.66
C LEU A 262 17.07 -7.74 -11.49
N ASP A 263 15.76 -7.57 -11.75
CA ASP A 263 14.78 -7.10 -10.76
C ASP A 263 14.74 -7.97 -9.51
N LYS A 264 14.84 -9.30 -9.67
CA LYS A 264 14.82 -10.26 -8.56
C LYS A 264 16.10 -10.25 -7.76
N GLU A 265 17.24 -10.14 -8.43
CA GLU A 265 18.56 -10.07 -7.81
C GLU A 265 18.68 -8.80 -6.98
N VAL A 266 18.25 -7.65 -7.53
CA VAL A 266 18.18 -6.38 -6.82
C VAL A 266 17.28 -6.49 -5.59
N ALA A 267 16.07 -7.07 -5.73
CA ALA A 267 15.15 -7.27 -4.62
C ALA A 267 15.73 -8.20 -3.52
N LYS A 268 16.51 -9.20 -3.92
CA LYS A 268 17.20 -10.10 -2.98
C LYS A 268 18.26 -9.34 -2.18
N ILE A 269 19.09 -8.54 -2.83
CA ILE A 269 20.10 -7.68 -2.17
C ILE A 269 19.42 -6.72 -1.19
N VAL A 270 18.32 -6.06 -1.60
CA VAL A 270 17.51 -5.22 -0.71
C VAL A 270 17.06 -5.99 0.53
N GLY A 271 16.58 -7.22 0.37
CA GLY A 271 16.17 -8.07 1.49
C GLY A 271 17.31 -8.41 2.46
N GLU A 272 18.51 -8.66 1.94
CA GLU A 272 19.71 -8.91 2.74
C GLU A 272 20.15 -7.66 3.50
N VAL A 273 20.28 -6.52 2.82
CA VAL A 273 20.64 -5.22 3.42
C VAL A 273 19.61 -4.81 4.49
N TRP A 274 18.32 -5.00 4.21
CA TRP A 274 17.27 -4.74 5.18
C TRP A 274 17.42 -5.62 6.42
N LYS A 275 17.69 -6.91 6.24
CA LYS A 275 17.85 -7.86 7.35
C LYS A 275 19.06 -7.49 8.21
N ASP A 276 20.19 -7.17 7.59
CA ASP A 276 21.42 -6.76 8.30
C ASP A 276 21.18 -5.49 9.13
N LYS A 277 20.49 -4.50 8.55
CA LYS A 277 20.05 -3.31 9.29
C LYS A 277 19.15 -3.69 10.46
N GLU A 278 18.16 -4.53 10.25
CA GLU A 278 17.24 -4.97 11.30
C GLU A 278 17.92 -5.74 12.44
N ASP A 279 18.95 -6.53 12.10
CA ASP A 279 19.73 -7.29 13.06
C ASP A 279 20.70 -6.39 13.83
N SER A 280 21.28 -5.38 13.19
CA SER A 280 22.10 -4.35 13.85
C SER A 280 21.34 -3.54 14.91
N LEU A 281 20.01 -3.42 14.77
CA LEU A 281 19.14 -2.71 15.70
C LEU A 281 18.69 -3.58 16.88
N ARG A 282 19.00 -4.88 16.90
CA ARG A 282 18.61 -5.77 18.00
C ARG A 282 19.45 -5.49 19.24
N LEU A 283 18.80 -5.49 20.40
CA LEU A 283 19.49 -5.44 21.68
C LEU A 283 20.07 -6.81 22.01
N ASN A 284 21.39 -6.96 21.92
CA ASN A 284 22.09 -8.17 22.36
C ASN A 284 22.26 -8.13 23.88
N ARG A 285 21.22 -8.55 24.61
CA ARG A 285 21.23 -8.74 26.06
C ARG A 285 20.83 -10.18 26.39
N ARG A 286 21.38 -10.72 27.47
CA ARG A 286 20.92 -12.01 28.01
C ARG A 286 19.42 -11.90 28.33
N PRO A 287 18.60 -12.85 27.90
CA PRO A 287 17.20 -12.89 28.28
C PRO A 287 17.07 -12.94 29.79
N ARG A 288 16.05 -12.26 30.34
CA ARG A 288 15.86 -12.15 31.80
C ARG A 288 15.61 -13.51 32.47
N TYR A 289 15.14 -14.48 31.70
CA TYR A 289 14.71 -15.80 32.17
C TYR A 289 15.49 -16.95 31.50
N GLU A 290 16.62 -16.63 30.85
CA GLU A 290 17.68 -17.61 30.53
C GLU A 290 18.78 -17.49 31.59
#